data_AF-A0A1G0LNL8-F1
#
_entry.id   AF-A0A1G0LNL8-F1
#
_cell.length_a   1.000
_cell.length_b   1.000
_cell.length_c   1.000
_cell.angle_alpha   90.00
_cell.angle_beta   90.00
_cell.angle_gamma   90.00
#
_symmetry.space_group_name_H-M   'P 1'
#
loop_
_entity.id
_entity.type
_entity.pdbx_description
1 polymer ?
#
loop_
_entity_poly.entity_id
_entity_poly.type
_entity_poly.pdbx_seq_one_letter_code
_entity_poly.pdbx_strand_id
1 'polypeptide(L)'
;MSENKLKNITTGSRNDLQLHPSRCLRMRFSGSSCSRCADICPHGAINLENALAVDQNICRGCLLCSTACPSGALEQGSDFSECLSRLSKVPEPVLGCVRTQEHSNANITCLGGLSEEHLIAIYALQVQQVQLDLATCSGCSNENAVKLLRGRLDDLGRKIALPIGGKIKLVEQAAELNFRKETIGRRGFFKALTGSLLKETSTLLQSAKTPDKTRVAYTEKQLPQRKTILNLGLKELPELEQQQIRRFFKREAVRSENCDGCAACSKVCTTGAMTEKTDGESNQVEHDPLHCTGCGLCVEFCLNEALQLKNGFKPI
;
A
#
# COMPACT_ATOMS: atom_id res chain seq x y z
N MET A 1 25.95 31.31 15.21
CA MET A 1 24.48 31.09 15.27
C MET A 1 24.03 30.64 13.89
N SER A 2 24.08 29.33 13.63
CA SER A 2 23.63 28.74 12.38
C SER A 2 22.30 28.04 12.67
N GLU A 3 21.21 28.68 12.23
CA GLU A 3 19.88 28.09 12.22
C GLU A 3 19.91 26.81 11.38
N ASN A 4 19.82 25.68 12.05
CA ASN A 4 19.69 24.38 11.42
C ASN A 4 18.26 24.32 10.83
N LYS A 5 18.08 24.80 9.60
CA LYS A 5 16.85 24.59 8.82
C LYS A 5 16.61 23.09 8.78
N LEU A 6 15.66 22.59 9.59
CA LEU A 6 15.04 21.29 9.35
C LEU A 6 14.42 21.39 7.96
N LYS A 7 15.17 20.98 6.93
CA LYS A 7 14.62 20.80 5.58
C LYS A 7 13.49 19.80 5.75
N ASN A 8 12.26 20.21 5.40
CA ASN A 8 11.18 19.28 5.16
C ASN A 8 11.66 18.30 4.08
N ILE A 9 12.11 17.12 4.50
CA ILE A 9 12.42 16.04 3.56
C ILE A 9 11.05 15.55 3.12
N THR A 10 10.62 16.00 1.94
CA THR A 10 9.44 15.49 1.28
C THR A 10 9.62 13.99 1.12
N THR A 11 8.71 13.17 1.65
CA THR A 11 8.84 11.72 1.49
C THR A 11 8.43 11.28 0.08
N GLY A 12 7.68 12.09 -0.68
CA GLY A 12 7.27 11.79 -2.07
C GLY A 12 7.62 12.85 -3.13
N SER A 13 7.30 12.54 -4.39
CA SER A 13 7.49 13.38 -5.58
C SER A 13 6.37 13.11 -6.59
N ARG A 14 6.03 14.06 -7.47
CA ARG A 14 5.04 13.81 -8.55
C ARG A 14 5.38 12.57 -9.40
N ASN A 15 6.66 12.23 -9.51
CA ASN A 15 7.17 11.12 -10.32
C ASN A 15 7.46 9.85 -9.51
N ASP A 16 6.85 9.71 -8.33
CA ASP A 16 7.11 8.64 -7.38
C ASP A 16 6.40 7.31 -7.70
N LEU A 17 5.74 7.20 -8.86
CA LEU A 17 5.11 5.95 -9.28
C LEU A 17 6.16 5.00 -9.86
N GLN A 18 6.38 3.86 -9.21
CA GLN A 18 7.30 2.81 -9.64
C GLN A 18 6.57 1.70 -10.38
N LEU A 19 7.19 1.19 -11.45
CA LEU A 19 6.68 0.10 -12.27
C LEU A 19 7.51 -1.16 -12.04
N HIS A 20 6.82 -2.28 -11.87
CA HIS A 20 7.42 -3.61 -11.76
C HIS A 20 6.72 -4.54 -12.74
N PRO A 21 7.10 -4.51 -14.04
CA PRO A 21 6.43 -5.29 -15.08
C PRO A 21 6.36 -6.78 -14.77
N SER A 22 7.38 -7.37 -14.13
CA SER A 22 7.40 -8.79 -13.73
C SER A 22 6.29 -9.18 -12.74
N ARG A 23 5.67 -8.20 -12.06
CA ARG A 23 4.52 -8.39 -11.16
C ARG A 23 3.18 -8.09 -11.83
N CYS A 24 3.16 -7.51 -13.03
CA CYS A 24 1.92 -7.20 -13.74
C CYS A 24 1.24 -8.50 -14.22
N LEU A 25 -0.05 -8.65 -13.93
CA LEU A 25 -0.79 -9.89 -14.26
C LEU A 25 -0.77 -10.18 -15.76
N ARG A 26 -0.93 -9.13 -16.60
CA ARG A 26 -0.86 -9.24 -18.07
C ARG A 26 0.53 -9.61 -18.59
N MET A 27 1.59 -9.23 -17.88
CA MET A 27 2.97 -9.54 -18.28
C MET A 27 3.37 -10.96 -17.85
N ARG A 28 2.76 -11.48 -16.78
CA ARG A 28 2.96 -12.85 -16.31
C ARG A 28 2.11 -13.85 -17.08
N PHE A 29 0.93 -13.45 -17.51
CA PHE A 29 0.02 -14.24 -18.31
C PHE A 29 -0.64 -13.32 -19.34
N SER A 30 -0.28 -13.49 -20.61
CA SER A 30 -0.79 -12.67 -21.72
C SER A 30 -2.31 -12.79 -21.88
N GLY A 31 -2.90 -13.92 -21.47
CA GLY A 31 -4.36 -14.12 -21.44
C GLY A 31 -5.08 -13.38 -20.31
N SER A 32 -4.37 -12.72 -19.40
CA SER A 32 -5.02 -12.02 -18.28
C SER A 32 -5.81 -10.80 -18.73
N SER A 33 -7.04 -10.67 -18.24
CA SER A 33 -7.92 -9.53 -18.57
C SER A 33 -7.73 -8.31 -17.66
N CYS A 34 -6.76 -8.32 -16.74
CA CYS A 34 -6.62 -7.29 -15.72
C CYS A 34 -6.36 -5.89 -16.30
N SER A 35 -7.32 -4.97 -16.13
CA SER A 35 -7.27 -3.57 -16.57
C SER A 35 -7.31 -2.54 -15.44
N ARG A 36 -7.36 -2.99 -14.18
CA ARG A 36 -7.70 -2.16 -13.00
C ARG A 36 -6.95 -0.83 -12.87
N CYS A 37 -5.66 -0.81 -13.21
CA CYS A 37 -4.87 0.42 -13.15
C CYS A 37 -5.26 1.43 -14.23
N ALA A 38 -5.63 0.97 -15.42
CA ALA A 38 -6.15 1.80 -16.49
C ALA A 38 -7.57 2.28 -16.14
N ASP A 39 -8.43 1.40 -15.67
CA ASP A 39 -9.83 1.71 -15.32
C ASP A 39 -9.93 2.80 -14.25
N ILE A 40 -9.05 2.77 -13.23
CA ILE A 40 -9.06 3.78 -12.16
C ILE A 40 -8.35 5.08 -12.53
N CYS A 41 -7.65 5.15 -13.68
CA CYS A 41 -6.83 6.31 -14.01
C CYS A 41 -7.70 7.44 -14.57
N PRO A 42 -7.93 8.55 -13.84
CA PRO A 42 -8.80 9.62 -14.33
C PRO A 42 -8.17 10.42 -15.48
N HIS A 43 -6.88 10.21 -15.74
CA HIS A 43 -6.12 10.94 -16.76
C HIS A 43 -5.87 10.11 -18.02
N GLY A 44 -6.19 8.81 -18.03
CA GLY A 44 -5.87 7.93 -19.16
C GLY A 44 -4.37 7.72 -19.37
N ALA A 45 -3.54 7.80 -18.31
CA ALA A 45 -2.09 7.75 -18.41
C ALA A 45 -1.50 6.32 -18.49
N ILE A 46 -2.32 5.27 -18.35
CA ILE A 46 -1.86 3.87 -18.31
C ILE A 46 -2.10 3.21 -19.67
N ASN A 47 -1.06 2.63 -20.27
CA ASN A 47 -1.16 1.81 -21.47
C ASN A 47 -0.96 0.32 -21.12
N LEU A 48 -1.82 -0.54 -21.67
CA LEU A 48 -1.83 -2.00 -21.48
C LEU A 48 -1.87 -2.81 -22.80
N GLU A 49 -1.71 -2.16 -23.96
CA GLU A 49 -1.82 -2.81 -25.28
C GLU A 49 -0.74 -3.88 -25.47
N ASN A 50 0.53 -3.50 -25.31
CA ASN A 50 1.67 -4.41 -25.48
C ASN A 50 2.34 -4.72 -24.15
N ALA A 51 2.68 -3.68 -23.38
CA ALA A 51 3.31 -3.79 -22.09
C ALA A 51 2.72 -2.75 -21.14
N LEU A 52 2.81 -3.02 -19.83
CA LEU A 52 2.46 -2.01 -18.83
C LEU A 52 3.39 -0.80 -18.97
N ALA A 53 2.82 0.33 -19.37
CA ALA A 53 3.53 1.61 -19.48
C ALA A 53 2.70 2.75 -18.88
N VAL A 54 3.39 3.81 -18.47
CA VAL A 54 2.77 5.04 -17.95
C VAL A 54 3.29 6.23 -18.74
N ASP A 55 2.38 6.98 -19.36
CA ASP A 55 2.70 8.24 -20.00
C ASP A 55 2.91 9.33 -18.94
N GLN A 56 4.15 9.76 -18.77
CA GLN A 56 4.54 10.76 -17.76
C GLN A 56 4.08 12.18 -18.11
N ASN A 57 3.78 12.47 -19.39
CA ASN A 57 3.26 13.77 -19.80
C ASN A 57 1.80 13.94 -19.36
N ILE A 58 1.05 12.84 -19.36
CA ILE A 58 -0.36 12.79 -18.96
C ILE A 58 -0.50 12.56 -17.45
N CYS A 59 0.37 11.71 -16.87
CA CYS A 59 0.31 11.35 -15.46
C CYS A 59 0.42 12.57 -14.53
N ARG A 60 -0.54 12.68 -13.61
CA ARG A 60 -0.58 13.74 -12.59
C ARG A 60 -0.13 13.26 -11.19
N GLY A 61 0.36 12.03 -11.07
CA GLY A 61 0.88 11.51 -9.81
C GLY A 61 -0.18 11.32 -8.72
N CYS A 62 -1.44 11.03 -9.07
CA CYS A 62 -2.49 10.78 -8.05
C CYS A 62 -2.33 9.46 -7.30
N LEU A 63 -1.52 8.53 -7.84
CA LEU A 63 -1.25 7.19 -7.32
C LEU A 63 -2.48 6.28 -7.14
N LEU A 64 -3.63 6.62 -7.73
CA LEU A 64 -4.80 5.74 -7.69
C LEU A 64 -4.52 4.35 -8.29
N CYS A 65 -3.72 4.30 -9.37
CA CYS A 65 -3.32 3.06 -10.00
C CYS A 65 -2.48 2.15 -9.08
N SER A 66 -1.65 2.70 -8.18
CA SER A 66 -0.90 1.88 -7.22
C SER A 66 -1.82 1.27 -6.17
N THR A 67 -2.85 2.03 -5.76
CA THR A 67 -3.87 1.51 -4.83
C THR A 67 -4.81 0.49 -5.46
N ALA A 68 -5.03 0.53 -6.78
CA ALA A 68 -5.85 -0.44 -7.51
C ALA A 68 -5.07 -1.67 -8.00
N CYS A 69 -3.73 -1.61 -8.05
CA CYS A 69 -2.93 -2.72 -8.52
C CYS A 69 -2.88 -3.83 -7.45
N PRO A 70 -3.44 -5.04 -7.69
CA PRO A 70 -3.50 -6.09 -6.67
C PRO A 70 -2.15 -6.75 -6.41
N SER A 71 -1.28 -6.81 -7.43
CA SER A 71 0.01 -7.52 -7.37
C SER A 71 1.21 -6.63 -7.02
N GLY A 72 1.00 -5.32 -6.85
CA GLY A 72 2.09 -4.37 -6.66
C GLY A 72 2.94 -4.16 -7.92
N ALA A 73 2.39 -4.36 -9.11
CA ALA A 73 3.07 -3.98 -10.35
C ALA A 73 3.24 -2.46 -10.50
N LEU A 74 2.38 -1.69 -9.83
CA LEU A 74 2.46 -0.25 -9.68
C LEU A 74 2.51 0.06 -8.19
N GLU A 75 3.59 0.68 -7.73
CA GLU A 75 3.81 1.01 -6.32
C GLU A 75 4.24 2.45 -6.14
N GLN A 76 4.07 2.95 -4.92
CA GLN A 76 4.61 4.23 -4.52
C GLN A 76 6.09 4.04 -4.16
N GLY A 77 6.98 4.87 -4.69
CA GLY A 77 8.41 4.80 -4.44
C GLY A 77 8.85 5.39 -3.10
N SER A 78 8.04 6.29 -2.52
CA SER A 78 8.33 6.91 -1.24
C SER A 78 8.34 5.90 -0.11
N ASP A 79 9.28 6.04 0.82
CA ASP A 79 9.26 5.27 2.05
C ASP A 79 8.13 5.74 2.98
N PHE A 80 7.03 5.00 2.96
CA PHE A 80 5.89 5.29 3.83
C PHE A 80 6.20 5.05 5.31
N SER A 81 7.20 4.22 5.64
CA SER A 81 7.63 3.99 7.02
C SER A 81 8.25 5.24 7.62
N GLU A 82 9.05 5.98 6.84
CA GLU A 82 9.59 7.29 7.23
C GLU A 82 8.46 8.32 7.41
N CYS A 83 7.41 8.26 6.58
CA CYS A 83 6.20 9.07 6.77
C CYS A 83 5.55 8.79 8.13
N LEU A 84 5.29 7.51 8.45
CA LEU A 84 4.71 7.10 9.74
C LEU A 84 5.59 7.52 10.93
N SER A 85 6.91 7.36 10.81
CA SER A 85 7.92 7.78 11.80
C SER A 85 7.88 9.27 12.08
N ARG A 86 7.59 10.12 11.09
CA ARG A 86 7.44 11.57 11.29
C ARG A 86 6.13 11.94 11.95
N LEU A 87 5.03 11.32 11.51
CA LEU A 87 3.70 11.58 12.07
C LEU A 87 3.62 11.18 13.54
N SER A 88 4.27 10.09 13.95
CA SER A 88 4.26 9.61 15.35
C SER A 88 4.90 10.57 16.36
N LYS A 89 5.65 11.59 15.91
CA LYS A 89 6.36 12.54 16.79
C LYS A 89 5.51 13.70 17.24
N VAL A 90 4.31 13.86 16.70
CA VAL A 90 3.42 14.98 16.97
C VAL A 90 2.05 14.44 17.40
N PRO A 91 1.42 14.97 18.46
CA PRO A 91 0.13 14.45 18.94
C PRO A 91 -1.02 14.56 17.93
N GLU A 92 -1.06 15.63 17.14
CA GLU A 92 -2.06 15.85 16.10
C GLU A 92 -1.38 16.12 14.76
N PRO A 93 -0.70 15.13 14.15
CA PRO A 93 0.16 15.39 13.01
C PRO A 93 -0.66 15.68 11.75
N VAL A 94 -0.16 16.59 10.92
CA VAL A 94 -0.71 16.91 9.61
C VAL A 94 0.04 16.13 8.54
N LEU A 95 -0.66 15.28 7.80
CA LEU A 95 -0.17 14.61 6.60
C LEU A 95 -0.73 15.31 5.36
N GLY A 96 0.16 15.82 4.53
CA GLY A 96 -0.20 16.49 3.28
C GLY A 96 0.36 15.80 2.04
N CYS A 97 0.12 16.39 0.87
CA CYS A 97 0.76 15.98 -0.37
C CYS A 97 1.96 16.87 -0.75
N VAL A 98 2.67 16.59 -1.83
CA VAL A 98 3.82 17.43 -2.28
C VAL A 98 3.44 18.89 -2.57
N ARG A 99 2.15 19.19 -2.76
CA ARG A 99 1.65 20.56 -2.95
C ARG A 99 1.41 21.33 -1.64
N THR A 100 1.36 20.64 -0.50
CA THR A 100 0.98 21.23 0.81
C THR A 100 2.12 21.96 1.53
N GLN A 101 3.30 22.10 0.89
CA GLN A 101 4.43 22.92 1.35
C GLN A 101 4.78 22.78 2.85
N GLU A 102 5.03 23.87 3.58
CA GLU A 102 5.58 23.86 4.95
C GLU A 102 4.55 23.60 6.07
N HIS A 103 3.28 23.35 5.73
CA HIS A 103 2.18 23.23 6.71
C HIS A 103 1.84 21.78 7.06
N SER A 104 2.79 20.86 6.94
CA SER A 104 2.61 19.43 7.23
C SER A 104 3.81 18.82 7.93
N ASN A 105 3.58 17.82 8.77
CA ASN A 105 4.63 17.07 9.47
C ASN A 105 5.27 16.00 8.58
N ALA A 106 4.53 15.50 7.59
CA ALA A 106 5.03 14.65 6.51
C ALA A 106 4.26 14.91 5.21
N ASN A 107 4.89 14.62 4.07
CA ASN A 107 4.34 14.86 2.74
C ASN A 107 4.53 13.66 1.83
N ILE A 108 3.44 13.04 1.41
CA ILE A 108 3.47 12.03 0.34
C ILE A 108 3.19 12.65 -1.04
N THR A 109 3.33 11.88 -2.10
CA THR A 109 3.07 12.33 -3.47
C THR A 109 1.64 12.87 -3.66
N CYS A 110 0.64 12.09 -3.27
CA CYS A 110 -0.76 12.48 -3.28
C CYS A 110 -1.50 11.66 -2.24
N LEU A 111 -2.47 12.26 -1.55
CA LEU A 111 -3.34 11.54 -0.61
C LEU A 111 -4.18 10.46 -1.30
N GLY A 112 -4.34 10.52 -2.63
CA GLY A 112 -4.90 9.43 -3.44
C GLY A 112 -4.12 8.11 -3.38
N GLY A 113 -2.82 8.17 -3.07
CA GLY A 113 -1.97 6.99 -2.89
C GLY A 113 -2.22 6.23 -1.58
N LEU A 114 -3.00 6.78 -0.66
CA LEU A 114 -3.35 6.11 0.60
C LEU A 114 -4.37 5.00 0.35
N SER A 115 -3.87 3.77 0.16
CA SER A 115 -4.73 2.58 0.14
C SER A 115 -5.30 2.29 1.53
N GLU A 116 -6.27 1.36 1.60
CA GLU A 116 -6.84 0.87 2.86
C GLU A 116 -5.75 0.42 3.86
N GLU A 117 -4.72 -0.28 3.38
CA GLU A 117 -3.57 -0.70 4.18
C GLU A 117 -2.80 0.47 4.79
N HIS A 118 -2.58 1.54 4.03
CA HIS A 118 -1.89 2.74 4.52
C HIS A 118 -2.75 3.46 5.57
N LEU A 119 -4.06 3.53 5.36
CA LEU A 119 -4.99 4.15 6.30
C LEU A 119 -5.04 3.38 7.63
N ILE A 120 -5.01 2.05 7.60
CA ILE A 120 -4.89 1.24 8.83
C ILE A 120 -3.54 1.47 9.52
N ALA A 121 -2.44 1.58 8.78
CA ALA A 121 -1.14 1.89 9.39
C ALA A 121 -1.10 3.28 10.02
N ILE A 122 -1.76 4.28 9.42
CA ILE A 122 -1.96 5.61 10.02
C ILE A 122 -2.82 5.50 11.29
N TYR A 123 -3.93 4.77 11.22
CA TYR A 123 -4.83 4.56 12.35
C TYR A 123 -4.11 3.92 13.56
N ALA A 124 -3.18 3.00 13.31
CA ALA A 124 -2.39 2.33 14.33
C ALA A 124 -1.36 3.21 15.05
N LEU A 125 -1.12 4.45 14.58
CA LEU A 125 -0.21 5.38 15.25
C LEU A 125 -0.73 5.76 16.65
N GLN A 126 0.18 5.80 17.62
CA GLN A 126 -0.10 6.19 19.01
C GLN A 126 -0.13 7.72 19.17
N VAL A 127 -0.92 8.41 18.35
CA VAL A 127 -1.15 9.86 18.36
C VAL A 127 -2.62 10.18 18.65
N GLN A 128 -3.00 11.42 18.95
CA GLN A 128 -4.39 11.76 19.25
C GLN A 128 -5.27 11.68 18.00
N GLN A 129 -4.88 12.37 16.93
CA GLN A 129 -5.62 12.38 15.66
C GLN A 129 -4.72 12.82 14.51
N VAL A 130 -4.71 12.08 13.40
CA VAL A 130 -3.99 12.46 12.18
C VAL A 130 -4.90 13.31 11.30
N GLN A 131 -4.40 14.46 10.85
CA GLN A 131 -5.12 15.38 9.97
C GLN A 131 -4.62 15.18 8.53
N LEU A 132 -5.51 14.83 7.60
CA LEU A 132 -5.19 14.79 6.17
C LEU A 132 -5.53 16.16 5.55
N ASP A 133 -4.50 16.87 5.08
CA ASP A 133 -4.65 18.21 4.50
C ASP A 133 -5.21 18.14 3.07
N LEU A 134 -6.48 18.50 2.93
CA LEU A 134 -7.21 18.61 1.68
C LEU A 134 -7.42 20.07 1.24
N ALA A 135 -6.83 21.05 1.93
CA ALA A 135 -7.14 22.47 1.73
C ALA A 135 -6.85 22.97 0.31
N THR A 136 -5.92 22.31 -0.39
CA THR A 136 -5.53 22.63 -1.77
C THR A 136 -6.03 21.60 -2.80
N CYS A 137 -6.91 20.69 -2.39
CA CYS A 137 -7.45 19.65 -3.26
C CYS A 137 -8.60 20.12 -4.14
N SER A 138 -9.37 21.13 -3.73
CA SER A 138 -10.39 21.76 -4.58
C SER A 138 -9.71 22.41 -5.80
N GLY A 139 -10.12 22.05 -7.02
CA GLY A 139 -9.50 22.51 -8.26
C GLY A 139 -8.10 21.92 -8.55
N CYS A 140 -7.66 20.92 -7.78
CA CYS A 140 -6.45 20.16 -8.06
C CYS A 140 -6.66 19.25 -9.27
N SER A 141 -5.64 19.02 -10.10
CA SER A 141 -5.71 17.99 -11.16
C SER A 141 -5.97 16.58 -10.63
N ASN A 142 -5.84 16.36 -9.31
CA ASN A 142 -6.09 15.08 -8.65
C ASN A 142 -7.34 15.13 -7.74
N GLU A 143 -8.26 16.08 -7.92
CA GLU A 143 -9.45 16.22 -7.07
C GLU A 143 -10.29 14.92 -6.97
N ASN A 144 -10.38 14.14 -8.06
CA ASN A 144 -11.04 12.84 -8.09
C ASN A 144 -10.49 11.85 -7.05
N ALA A 145 -9.23 11.99 -6.67
CA ALA A 145 -8.62 11.16 -5.65
C ALA A 145 -9.22 11.38 -4.25
N VAL A 146 -9.74 12.58 -3.96
CA VAL A 146 -10.38 12.89 -2.68
C VAL A 146 -11.66 12.08 -2.50
N LYS A 147 -12.46 11.96 -3.57
CA LYS A 147 -13.69 11.15 -3.56
C LYS A 147 -13.39 9.70 -3.20
N LEU A 148 -12.37 9.10 -3.84
CA LEU A 148 -11.98 7.72 -3.58
C LEU A 148 -11.35 7.54 -2.19
N LEU A 149 -10.57 8.51 -1.70
CA LEU A 149 -10.03 8.50 -0.34
C LEU A 149 -11.14 8.48 0.71
N ARG A 150 -12.17 9.32 0.55
CA ARG A 150 -13.36 9.33 1.44
C ARG A 150 -14.05 7.97 1.44
N GLY A 151 -14.30 7.41 0.25
CA GLY A 151 -14.90 6.08 0.12
C GLY A 151 -14.12 4.99 0.87
N ARG A 152 -12.78 5.02 0.83
CA ARG A 152 -11.94 4.08 1.61
C ARG A 152 -12.12 4.24 3.11
N LEU A 153 -12.09 5.47 3.62
CA LEU A 153 -12.27 5.73 5.05
C LEU A 153 -13.66 5.29 5.53
N ASP A 154 -14.71 5.59 4.76
CA ASP A 154 -16.08 5.19 5.06
C ASP A 154 -16.24 3.66 5.04
N ASP A 155 -15.61 2.99 4.08
CA ASP A 155 -15.63 1.54 3.99
C ASP A 155 -14.89 0.87 5.13
N LEU A 156 -13.72 1.39 5.52
CA LEU A 156 -13.00 0.87 6.68
C LEU A 156 -13.80 1.07 7.98
N GLY A 157 -14.38 2.26 8.17
CA GLY A 157 -15.21 2.56 9.34
C GLY A 157 -16.44 1.64 9.43
N ARG A 158 -17.16 1.45 8.32
CA ARG A 158 -18.39 0.63 8.29
C ARG A 158 -18.12 -0.88 8.30
N LYS A 159 -17.14 -1.36 7.55
CA LYS A 159 -16.93 -2.81 7.32
C LYS A 159 -16.05 -3.45 8.39
N ILE A 160 -15.16 -2.68 9.04
CA ILE A 160 -14.27 -3.19 10.10
C ILE A 160 -14.76 -2.78 11.49
N ALA A 161 -15.73 -1.85 11.58
CA ALA A 161 -16.24 -1.28 12.83
C ALA A 161 -15.15 -0.61 13.69
N LEU A 162 -14.14 -0.03 13.03
CA LEU A 162 -13.09 0.75 13.69
C LEU A 162 -13.48 2.22 13.78
N PRO A 163 -13.14 2.93 14.86
CA PRO A 163 -13.39 4.37 15.04
C PRO A 163 -12.44 5.23 14.19
N ILE A 164 -12.24 4.89 12.92
CA ILE A 164 -11.28 5.54 12.02
C ILE A 164 -11.56 7.03 11.86
N GLY A 165 -12.84 7.43 11.77
CA GLY A 165 -13.21 8.85 11.67
C GLY A 165 -12.83 9.68 12.90
N GLY A 166 -12.66 9.05 14.07
CA GLY A 166 -12.13 9.73 15.25
C GLY A 166 -10.61 9.91 15.21
N LYS A 167 -9.91 9.00 14.54
CA LYS A 167 -8.44 8.96 14.48
C LYS A 167 -7.85 9.65 13.26
N ILE A 168 -8.56 9.68 12.14
CA ILE A 168 -8.14 10.30 10.88
C ILE A 168 -9.18 11.33 10.48
N LYS A 169 -8.81 12.60 10.54
CA LYS A 169 -9.66 13.74 10.17
C LYS A 169 -9.28 14.27 8.79
N LEU A 170 -10.27 14.38 7.90
CA LEU A 170 -10.11 15.09 6.64
C LEU A 170 -10.32 16.58 6.87
N VAL A 171 -9.36 17.42 6.47
CA VAL A 171 -9.42 18.87 6.69
C VAL A 171 -9.44 19.62 5.36
N GLU A 172 -10.56 20.25 5.03
CA GLU A 172 -10.78 20.94 3.75
C GLU A 172 -10.40 22.42 3.78
N GLN A 173 -10.22 23.00 4.96
CA GLN A 173 -9.88 24.41 5.13
C GLN A 173 -8.57 24.53 5.89
N ALA A 174 -7.61 25.27 5.34
CA ALA A 174 -6.29 25.44 5.96
C ALA A 174 -6.37 26.04 7.38
N ALA A 175 -7.38 26.87 7.66
CA ALA A 175 -7.61 27.47 8.96
C ALA A 175 -8.01 26.46 10.05
N GLU A 176 -8.50 25.28 9.68
CA GLU A 176 -8.88 24.21 10.61
C GLU A 176 -7.71 23.25 10.94
N LEU A 177 -6.57 23.38 10.25
CA LEU A 177 -5.38 22.57 10.50
C LEU A 177 -4.70 22.99 11.80
N ASN A 178 -4.54 22.06 12.73
CA ASN A 178 -3.74 22.25 13.94
C ASN A 178 -2.29 21.82 13.67
N PHE A 179 -1.59 22.51 12.76
CA PHE A 179 -0.18 22.22 12.47
C PHE A 179 0.71 22.67 13.64
N ARG A 180 1.52 21.74 14.16
CA ARG A 180 2.54 22.02 15.18
C ARG A 180 3.89 21.49 14.69
N LYS A 181 4.93 22.32 14.77
CA LYS A 181 6.31 21.88 14.51
C LYS A 181 6.73 20.82 15.54
N GLU A 182 7.63 19.93 15.14
CA GLU A 182 8.21 18.93 16.05
C GLU A 182 8.89 19.64 17.23
N THR A 183 8.34 19.49 18.43
CA THR A 183 8.95 20.03 19.65
C THR A 183 10.10 19.11 20.05
N ILE A 184 11.31 19.43 19.61
CA ILE A 184 12.50 18.63 19.87
C ILE A 184 12.76 18.52 21.37
N GLY A 185 12.63 17.30 21.91
CA GLY A 185 13.19 16.89 23.19
C GLY A 185 14.05 15.66 23.01
N ARG A 186 15.34 15.84 22.62
CA ARG A 186 16.31 14.73 22.42
C ARG A 186 16.48 13.77 23.61
N ARG A 187 15.96 14.14 24.79
CA ARG A 187 16.05 13.37 26.05
C ARG A 187 14.78 12.61 26.45
N GLY A 188 13.66 12.76 25.72
CA GLY A 188 12.42 12.02 25.98
C GLY A 188 12.25 10.74 25.14
N PHE A 189 13.12 10.53 24.14
CA PHE A 189 12.86 9.58 23.06
C PHE A 189 13.14 8.10 23.39
N PHE A 190 13.98 7.79 24.38
CA PHE A 190 14.33 6.39 24.65
C PHE A 190 13.27 5.56 25.39
N LYS A 191 12.13 6.16 25.80
CA LYS A 191 11.00 5.40 26.38
C LYS A 191 9.84 5.15 25.41
N ALA A 192 9.72 5.91 24.33
CA ALA A 192 8.70 5.70 23.29
C ALA A 192 9.21 4.84 22.12
N LEU A 193 10.53 4.62 22.04
CA LEU A 193 11.22 3.86 21.00
C LEU A 193 11.78 2.51 21.51
N THR A 194 11.27 2.01 22.64
CA THR A 194 11.64 0.69 23.20
C THR A 194 10.71 -0.45 22.76
N GLY A 195 9.67 -0.17 21.98
CA GLY A 195 8.97 -1.21 21.23
C GLY A 195 9.81 -1.59 20.01
N SER A 196 10.63 -2.65 20.12
CA SER A 196 11.25 -3.54 19.12
C SER A 196 11.50 -3.13 17.64
N LEU A 197 11.39 -1.85 17.24
CA LEU A 197 11.34 -1.43 15.84
C LEU A 197 12.69 -0.92 15.30
N LEU A 198 13.61 -0.48 16.15
CA LEU A 198 14.82 0.23 15.69
C LEU A 198 16.15 -0.28 16.24
N LYS A 199 16.17 -1.32 17.09
CA LYS A 199 17.44 -1.94 17.51
C LYS A 199 17.99 -2.98 16.53
N GLU A 200 17.15 -3.56 15.67
CA GLU A 200 17.55 -4.66 14.77
C GLU A 200 17.55 -4.29 13.27
N THR A 201 16.98 -3.16 12.88
CA THR A 201 16.72 -2.84 11.46
C THR A 201 17.76 -1.91 10.82
N SER A 202 18.60 -1.22 11.59
CA SER A 202 19.66 -0.35 11.04
C SER A 202 20.78 -1.15 10.37
N THR A 203 21.02 -2.39 10.79
CA THR A 203 22.00 -3.30 10.17
C THR A 203 21.43 -4.10 9.00
N LEU A 204 20.10 -4.28 8.91
CA LEU A 204 19.46 -5.03 7.82
C LEU A 204 19.06 -4.17 6.61
N LEU A 205 18.85 -2.87 6.80
CA LEU A 205 18.44 -1.96 5.71
C LEU A 205 19.60 -1.30 4.94
N GLN A 206 20.84 -1.39 5.44
CA GLN A 206 22.02 -0.84 4.73
C GLN A 206 22.55 -1.73 3.60
N SER A 207 21.94 -2.88 3.34
CA SER A 207 22.30 -3.75 2.21
C SER A 207 21.41 -3.56 0.97
N ALA A 208 20.46 -2.62 0.98
CA ALA A 208 19.76 -2.20 -0.24
C ALA A 208 20.68 -1.34 -1.12
N LYS A 209 21.75 -1.97 -1.66
CA LYS A 209 22.41 -1.51 -2.87
C LYS A 209 21.31 -1.37 -3.92
N THR A 210 21.24 -0.19 -4.54
CA THR A 210 20.48 0.06 -5.76
C THR A 210 20.63 -1.13 -6.70
N PRO A 211 19.55 -1.87 -7.03
CA PRO A 211 19.65 -2.91 -8.02
C PRO A 211 20.02 -2.23 -9.33
N ASP A 212 21.12 -2.70 -9.90
CA ASP A 212 21.45 -2.52 -11.30
C ASP A 212 20.22 -2.86 -12.17
N LYS A 213 20.12 -2.28 -13.37
CA LYS A 213 19.01 -2.48 -14.32
C LYS A 213 19.03 -3.89 -14.95
N THR A 214 19.26 -4.91 -14.14
CA THR A 214 19.23 -6.32 -14.51
C THR A 214 17.82 -6.86 -14.31
N ARG A 215 17.34 -7.57 -15.32
CA ARG A 215 16.01 -8.17 -15.43
C ARG A 215 15.64 -8.92 -14.14
N VAL A 216 14.78 -8.35 -13.29
CA VAL A 216 14.20 -9.05 -12.13
C VAL A 216 13.49 -10.30 -12.63
N ALA A 217 13.89 -11.47 -12.15
CA ALA A 217 13.37 -12.74 -12.61
C ALA A 217 11.87 -12.88 -12.27
N TYR A 218 11.08 -13.44 -13.19
CA TYR A 218 9.66 -13.73 -12.96
C TYR A 218 9.41 -14.72 -11.79
N THR A 219 10.46 -15.33 -11.26
CA THR A 219 10.43 -16.29 -10.15
C THR A 219 10.40 -15.63 -8.78
N GLU A 220 10.77 -14.36 -8.66
CA GLU A 220 10.78 -13.66 -7.36
C GLU A 220 9.35 -13.33 -6.92
N LYS A 221 8.92 -13.97 -5.83
CA LYS A 221 7.62 -13.76 -5.22
C LYS A 221 7.73 -12.69 -4.14
N GLN A 222 6.96 -11.62 -4.26
CA GLN A 222 7.02 -10.49 -3.35
C GLN A 222 5.63 -9.98 -3.01
N LEU A 223 5.39 -9.73 -1.72
CA LEU A 223 4.19 -9.02 -1.31
C LEU A 223 4.24 -7.56 -1.75
N PRO A 224 3.10 -6.95 -2.13
CA PRO A 224 3.05 -5.51 -2.32
C PRO A 224 3.49 -4.77 -1.05
N GLN A 225 4.25 -3.68 -1.20
CA GLN A 225 4.77 -2.87 -0.10
C GLN A 225 3.66 -2.45 0.89
N ARG A 226 2.47 -2.11 0.38
CA ARG A 226 1.32 -1.76 1.23
C ARG A 226 0.89 -2.88 2.19
N LYS A 227 1.08 -4.16 1.82
CA LYS A 227 0.83 -5.30 2.72
C LYS A 227 1.90 -5.39 3.81
N THR A 228 3.15 -5.07 3.49
CA THR A 228 4.22 -4.95 4.48
C THR A 228 3.90 -3.83 5.48
N ILE A 229 3.46 -2.67 5.00
CA ILE A 229 3.01 -1.54 5.84
C ILE A 229 1.80 -1.92 6.72
N LEU A 230 0.80 -2.62 6.18
CA LEU A 230 -0.32 -3.15 6.97
C LEU A 230 0.17 -4.05 8.11
N ASN A 231 1.07 -4.98 7.81
CA ASN A 231 1.61 -5.92 8.80
C ASN A 231 2.41 -5.21 9.90
N LEU A 232 3.07 -4.09 9.59
CA LEU A 232 3.71 -3.23 10.59
C LEU A 232 2.66 -2.59 11.49
N GLY A 233 1.64 -1.93 10.92
CA GLY A 233 0.58 -1.29 11.70
C GLY A 233 -0.22 -2.26 12.57
N LEU A 234 -0.48 -3.48 12.08
CA LEU A 234 -1.18 -4.51 12.84
C LEU A 234 -0.50 -4.87 14.17
N LYS A 235 0.84 -4.83 14.24
CA LYS A 235 1.58 -5.17 15.47
C LYS A 235 1.33 -4.19 16.62
N GLU A 236 0.91 -2.97 16.30
CA GLU A 236 0.67 -1.89 17.26
C GLU A 236 -0.79 -1.83 17.75
N LEU A 237 -1.67 -2.70 17.23
CA LEU A 237 -3.10 -2.69 17.53
C LEU A 237 -3.50 -3.77 18.55
N PRO A 238 -4.58 -3.57 19.33
CA PRO A 238 -5.16 -4.61 20.17
C PRO A 238 -5.55 -5.86 19.37
N GLU A 239 -5.53 -7.04 20.00
CA GLU A 239 -5.77 -8.31 19.33
C GLU A 239 -7.13 -8.38 18.62
N LEU A 240 -8.19 -7.82 19.23
CA LEU A 240 -9.52 -7.77 18.63
C LEU A 240 -9.53 -7.00 17.30
N GLU A 241 -8.89 -5.82 17.28
CA GLU A 241 -8.79 -4.99 16.06
C GLU A 241 -7.93 -5.70 15.01
N GLN A 242 -6.84 -6.35 15.42
CA GLN A 242 -6.03 -7.16 14.52
C GLN A 242 -6.86 -8.26 13.84
N GLN A 243 -7.69 -8.99 14.59
CA GLN A 243 -8.54 -10.05 14.07
C GLN A 243 -9.58 -9.50 13.07
N GLN A 244 -10.21 -8.37 13.39
CA GLN A 244 -11.17 -7.69 12.51
C GLN A 244 -10.51 -7.26 11.19
N ILE A 245 -9.35 -6.60 11.27
CA ILE A 245 -8.58 -6.15 10.11
C ILE A 245 -8.10 -7.34 9.27
N ARG A 246 -7.55 -8.38 9.90
CA ARG A 246 -7.13 -9.60 9.20
C ARG A 246 -8.30 -10.25 8.46
N ARG A 247 -9.48 -10.32 9.08
CA ARG A 247 -10.70 -10.82 8.44
C ARG A 247 -11.10 -9.98 7.23
N PHE A 248 -11.02 -8.66 7.34
CA PHE A 248 -11.33 -7.74 6.24
C PHE A 248 -10.38 -7.91 5.05
N PHE A 249 -9.08 -8.05 5.30
CA PHE A 249 -8.06 -8.23 4.26
C PHE A 249 -7.87 -9.68 3.81
N LYS A 250 -8.53 -10.65 4.43
CA LYS A 250 -8.43 -12.08 4.12
C LYS A 250 -8.93 -12.35 2.70
N ARG A 251 -8.03 -12.80 1.83
CA ARG A 251 -8.40 -13.21 0.46
C ARG A 251 -8.18 -14.71 0.33
N GLU A 252 -9.15 -15.41 -0.25
CA GLU A 252 -9.11 -16.87 -0.36
C GLU A 252 -9.33 -17.30 -1.80
N ALA A 253 -8.40 -18.11 -2.32
CA ALA A 253 -8.59 -18.93 -3.49
C ALA A 253 -8.93 -20.35 -3.03
N VAL A 254 -10.15 -20.78 -3.34
CA VAL A 254 -10.71 -22.07 -2.94
C VAL A 254 -10.60 -23.05 -4.10
N ARG A 255 -10.20 -24.28 -3.81
CA ARG A 255 -10.10 -25.37 -4.78
C ARG A 255 -11.41 -26.15 -4.83
N SER A 256 -11.81 -26.57 -6.03
CA SER A 256 -12.86 -27.57 -6.24
C SER A 256 -12.25 -28.97 -6.41
N GLU A 257 -13.12 -29.96 -6.60
CA GLU A 257 -12.77 -31.36 -6.89
C GLU A 257 -12.09 -31.57 -8.26
N ASN A 258 -12.17 -30.59 -9.17
CA ASN A 258 -11.52 -30.64 -10.49
C ASN A 258 -9.99 -30.38 -10.43
N CYS A 259 -9.45 -30.12 -9.24
CA CYS A 259 -8.04 -29.82 -9.06
C CYS A 259 -7.21 -31.12 -9.13
N ASP A 260 -6.31 -31.20 -10.11
CA ASP A 260 -5.42 -32.34 -10.34
C ASP A 260 -4.07 -32.22 -9.62
N GLY A 261 -3.82 -31.12 -8.90
CA GLY A 261 -2.56 -30.89 -8.20
C GLY A 261 -1.38 -30.51 -9.09
N CYS A 262 -1.58 -30.06 -10.34
CA CYS A 262 -0.49 -29.69 -11.28
C CYS A 262 0.47 -28.58 -10.81
N ALA A 263 0.18 -27.90 -9.69
CA ALA A 263 0.98 -26.84 -9.08
C ALA A 263 1.25 -25.58 -9.92
N ALA A 264 0.63 -25.45 -11.11
CA ALA A 264 0.74 -24.29 -11.99
C ALA A 264 0.43 -22.95 -11.28
N CYS A 265 -0.61 -22.94 -10.44
CA CYS A 265 -1.02 -21.75 -9.67
C CYS A 265 0.08 -21.27 -8.69
N SER A 266 0.93 -22.18 -8.19
CA SER A 266 2.07 -21.83 -7.33
C SER A 266 3.16 -21.08 -8.09
N LYS A 267 3.34 -21.36 -9.39
CA LYS A 267 4.37 -20.72 -10.23
C LYS A 267 3.90 -19.36 -10.73
N VAL A 268 2.61 -19.22 -11.05
CA VAL A 268 2.06 -17.96 -11.55
C VAL A 268 1.85 -16.92 -10.45
N CYS A 269 1.62 -17.36 -9.20
CA CYS A 269 1.40 -16.50 -8.04
C CYS A 269 2.55 -15.49 -7.82
N THR A 270 2.22 -14.19 -7.75
CA THR A 270 3.20 -13.12 -7.58
C THR A 270 3.67 -12.92 -6.14
N THR A 271 2.90 -13.39 -5.15
CA THR A 271 3.11 -13.02 -3.74
C THR A 271 3.60 -14.15 -2.86
N GLY A 272 3.64 -15.39 -3.36
CA GLY A 272 3.93 -16.55 -2.52
C GLY A 272 2.72 -17.11 -1.79
N ALA A 273 1.52 -16.57 -2.02
CA ALA A 273 0.28 -17.10 -1.44
C ALA A 273 -0.04 -18.54 -1.85
N MET A 274 0.54 -19.03 -2.96
CA MET A 274 0.42 -20.41 -3.41
C MET A 274 1.80 -21.07 -3.34
N THR A 275 1.92 -22.12 -2.54
CA THR A 275 3.17 -22.88 -2.32
C THR A 275 2.96 -24.35 -2.65
N GLU A 276 3.98 -24.96 -3.24
CA GLU A 276 3.98 -26.40 -3.51
C GLU A 276 4.61 -27.11 -2.31
N LYS A 277 3.92 -28.12 -1.78
CA LYS A 277 4.46 -29.07 -0.81
C LYS A 277 4.63 -30.41 -1.50
N THR A 278 5.82 -30.98 -1.33
CA THR A 278 6.16 -32.33 -1.80
C THR A 278 6.13 -33.25 -0.60
N ASP A 279 5.13 -34.12 -0.52
CA ASP A 279 5.01 -35.10 0.57
C ASP A 279 5.05 -36.52 -0.01
N GLY A 280 6.22 -36.89 -0.55
CA GLY A 280 6.58 -38.25 -1.02
C GLY A 280 5.87 -38.78 -2.26
N GLU A 281 4.54 -38.59 -2.39
CA GLU A 281 3.71 -39.26 -3.40
C GLU A 281 2.66 -38.35 -4.06
N SER A 282 2.43 -37.13 -3.56
CA SER A 282 1.51 -36.17 -4.20
C SER A 282 2.02 -34.72 -4.16
N ASN A 283 1.85 -34.00 -5.27
CA ASN A 283 2.04 -32.56 -5.32
C ASN A 283 0.80 -31.88 -4.75
N GLN A 284 0.92 -31.31 -3.55
CA GLN A 284 -0.15 -30.51 -2.96
C GLN A 284 0.20 -29.04 -3.03
N VAL A 285 -0.78 -28.22 -3.41
CA VAL A 285 -0.64 -26.75 -3.31
C VAL A 285 -1.25 -26.30 -1.99
N GLU A 286 -0.52 -25.52 -1.20
CA GLU A 286 -1.08 -24.79 -0.07
C GLU A 286 -1.37 -23.35 -0.45
N HIS A 287 -2.42 -22.80 0.17
CA HIS A 287 -2.82 -21.42 0.00
C HIS A 287 -2.72 -20.67 1.33
N ASP A 288 -1.96 -19.59 1.36
CA ASP A 288 -1.88 -18.67 2.50
C ASP A 288 -2.75 -17.41 2.26
N PRO A 289 -3.89 -17.27 2.97
CA PRO A 289 -4.78 -16.12 2.84
C PRO A 289 -4.17 -14.78 3.27
N LEU A 290 -3.12 -14.77 4.09
CA LEU A 290 -2.45 -13.55 4.55
C LEU A 290 -1.49 -13.00 3.48
N HIS A 291 -0.87 -13.89 2.72
CA HIS A 291 -0.03 -13.52 1.57
C HIS A 291 -0.85 -13.32 0.28
N CYS A 292 -2.11 -13.73 0.27
CA CYS A 292 -3.00 -13.59 -0.88
C CYS A 292 -3.50 -12.15 -1.03
N THR A 293 -3.26 -11.55 -2.20
CA THR A 293 -3.81 -10.23 -2.53
C THR A 293 -5.17 -10.32 -3.22
N GLY A 294 -5.64 -11.53 -3.54
CA GLY A 294 -6.87 -11.73 -4.31
C GLY A 294 -6.77 -11.23 -5.75
N CYS A 295 -5.58 -11.33 -6.36
CA CYS A 295 -5.32 -10.77 -7.70
C CYS A 295 -6.08 -11.47 -8.83
N GLY A 296 -6.43 -12.75 -8.67
CA GLY A 296 -7.19 -13.52 -9.67
C GLY A 296 -6.34 -14.33 -10.63
N LEU A 297 -5.04 -14.08 -10.70
CA LEU A 297 -4.18 -14.71 -11.71
C LEU A 297 -4.15 -16.25 -11.62
N CYS A 298 -4.23 -16.82 -10.41
CA CYS A 298 -4.31 -18.27 -10.26
C CYS A 298 -5.61 -18.87 -10.80
N VAL A 299 -6.71 -18.12 -10.78
CA VAL A 299 -8.01 -18.53 -11.35
C VAL A 299 -7.93 -18.45 -12.87
N GLU A 300 -7.46 -17.32 -13.41
CA GLU A 300 -7.32 -17.10 -14.86
C GLU A 300 -6.36 -18.10 -15.52
N PHE A 301 -5.34 -18.56 -14.78
CA PHE A 301 -4.35 -19.51 -15.30
C PHE A 301 -4.80 -20.98 -15.19
N CYS A 302 -5.86 -21.29 -14.43
CA CYS A 302 -6.25 -22.67 -14.15
C CYS A 302 -7.05 -23.26 -15.31
N LEU A 303 -6.41 -24.12 -16.11
CA LEU A 303 -7.03 -24.78 -17.27
C LEU A 303 -8.19 -25.73 -16.88
N ASN A 304 -8.16 -26.29 -15.68
CA ASN A 304 -9.25 -27.15 -15.17
C ASN A 304 -10.37 -26.36 -14.50
N GLU A 305 -10.27 -25.03 -14.48
CA GLU A 305 -11.24 -24.13 -13.83
C GLU A 305 -11.51 -24.49 -12.35
N ALA A 306 -10.49 -25.06 -11.70
CA ALA A 306 -10.62 -25.67 -10.37
C ALA A 306 -10.43 -24.67 -9.21
N LEU A 307 -10.28 -23.37 -9.49
CA LEU A 307 -10.01 -22.34 -8.50
C LEU A 307 -11.05 -21.22 -8.55
N GLN A 308 -11.50 -20.76 -7.38
CA GLN A 308 -12.41 -19.62 -7.25
C GLN A 308 -11.95 -18.65 -6.16
N LEU A 309 -12.09 -17.34 -6.37
CA LEU A 309 -11.85 -16.33 -5.35
C LEU A 309 -13.12 -16.01 -4.54
N LYS A 310 -13.11 -16.21 -3.22
CA LYS A 310 -14.24 -15.86 -2.34
C LYS A 310 -14.28 -14.38 -1.93
N ASN A 311 -13.13 -13.72 -1.89
CA ASN A 311 -13.01 -12.30 -1.57
C ASN A 311 -11.95 -11.69 -2.52
N GLY A 312 -12.26 -11.61 -3.81
CA GLY A 312 -11.34 -11.06 -4.82
C GLY A 312 -11.00 -9.60 -4.53
N PHE A 313 -9.80 -9.18 -4.92
CA PHE A 313 -9.36 -7.80 -4.73
C PHE A 313 -10.42 -6.83 -5.27
N LYS A 314 -10.87 -5.91 -4.42
CA LYS A 314 -11.87 -4.91 -4.75
C LYS A 314 -11.14 -3.58 -4.89
N PRO A 315 -10.82 -3.11 -6.11
CA PRO A 315 -10.52 -1.69 -6.27
C PRO A 315 -11.79 -0.89 -5.94
N ILE A 316 -11.60 0.32 -5.41
CA ILE A 316 -12.66 1.29 -5.11
C ILE A 316 -13.32 1.75 -6.40
#